data_AF-A0A5E8BUP9-F1
#
_entry.id   AF-A0A5E8BUP9-F1
#
_cell.length_a   1.000
_cell.length_b   1.000
_cell.length_c   1.000
_cell.angle_alpha   90.00
_cell.angle_beta   90.00
_cell.angle_gamma   90.00
#
_symmetry.space_group_name_H-M   'P 1'
#
loop_
_entity.id
_entity.type
_entity.pdbx_description
1 polymer ?
#
loop_
_entity_poly.entity_id
_entity_poly.type
_entity_poly.pdbx_seq_one_letter_code
_entity_poly.pdbx_strand_id
1 'polypeptide(L)'
;MSIKDTGSDHFKHMQEALEMATRHAEFLAIDEALKDQDSNNDVISECDLYVTVEPCVMCASALRQLRIRRVFFGCANDRFGGCGSVLWINQGPGPDPEYKCYPGFYREEAIMLLRKFYVQENEKAPVPHTKKVRELKYNIETMSYKHYVQSLEEFIQVYGKENKEIYINS
;
A
#
# COMPACT_ATOMS: atom_id res chain seq x y z
N MET A 1 10.93 -7.79 -1.77
CA MET A 1 11.44 -6.97 -0.64
C MET A 1 10.35 -6.91 0.42
N SER A 2 10.60 -7.45 1.62
CA SER A 2 9.63 -7.41 2.73
C SER A 2 10.02 -6.27 3.65
N ILE A 3 9.21 -5.21 3.70
CA ILE A 3 9.32 -4.18 4.74
C ILE A 3 8.75 -4.81 6.01
N LYS A 4 9.62 -5.36 6.86
CA LYS A 4 9.21 -5.82 8.18
C LYS A 4 8.95 -4.59 9.03
N ASP A 5 7.67 -4.37 9.33
CA ASP A 5 7.16 -3.32 10.19
C ASP A 5 7.75 -3.52 11.61
N THR A 6 8.91 -2.92 11.85
CA THR A 6 9.59 -2.92 13.15
C THR A 6 9.18 -1.64 13.85
N GLY A 7 8.03 -1.67 14.53
CA GLY A 7 7.63 -0.62 15.47
C GLY A 7 7.05 0.63 14.82
N SER A 8 5.92 1.09 15.38
CA SER A 8 5.15 2.26 14.96
C SER A 8 5.92 3.59 14.92
N ASP A 9 7.13 3.64 15.50
CA ASP A 9 7.92 4.87 15.59
C ASP A 9 8.84 5.07 14.38
N HIS A 10 9.33 4.01 13.74
CA HIS A 10 10.32 4.14 12.67
C HIS A 10 9.79 4.85 11.42
N PHE A 11 8.50 4.68 11.09
CA PHE A 11 7.89 5.34 9.93
C PHE A 11 7.56 6.81 10.17
N LYS A 12 7.08 7.15 11.38
CA LYS A 12 6.82 8.53 11.78
C LYS A 12 8.12 9.35 11.66
N HIS A 13 9.24 8.76 12.06
CA HIS A 13 10.53 9.42 12.03
C HIS A 13 11.14 9.57 10.63
N MET A 14 10.90 8.67 9.67
CA MET A 14 11.62 8.72 8.39
C MET A 14 11.10 9.78 7.41
N GLN A 15 9.78 10.04 7.39
CA GLN A 15 9.20 11.15 6.62
C GLN A 15 9.51 12.51 7.28
N GLU A 16 9.60 12.52 8.61
CA GLU A 16 10.00 13.69 9.41
C GLU A 16 11.49 14.02 9.32
N ALA A 17 12.36 13.02 9.11
CA ALA A 17 13.81 13.20 9.10
C ALA A 17 14.37 13.87 7.83
N LEU A 18 13.59 13.94 6.73
CA LEU A 18 14.05 14.55 5.48
C LEU A 18 13.20 15.74 4.98
N GLU A 19 12.14 16.13 5.67
CA GLU A 19 11.24 17.25 5.27
C GLU A 19 10.69 17.15 3.83
N MET A 20 10.70 15.96 3.22
CA MET A 20 10.25 15.74 1.84
C MET A 20 8.95 14.96 1.81
N ALA A 21 7.87 15.62 1.36
CA ALA A 21 6.54 15.01 1.25
C ALA A 21 6.49 13.79 0.32
N THR A 22 7.45 13.64 -0.60
CA THR A 22 7.51 12.54 -1.58
C THR A 22 8.14 11.25 -1.05
N ARG A 23 8.79 11.26 0.12
CA ARG A 23 9.50 10.08 0.66
C ARG A 23 8.56 9.12 1.39
N HIS A 24 7.63 8.54 0.63
CA HIS A 24 6.77 7.46 1.11
C HIS A 24 7.54 6.15 1.27
N ALA A 25 6.94 5.18 1.96
CA ALA A 25 7.48 3.84 2.20
C ALA A 25 8.04 3.19 0.93
N GLU A 26 7.33 3.33 -0.18
CA GLU A 26 7.66 2.74 -1.47
C GLU A 26 8.95 3.33 -2.04
N PHE A 27 9.13 4.64 -1.97
CA PHE A 27 10.36 5.31 -2.42
C PHE A 27 11.55 4.93 -1.54
N LEU A 28 11.36 4.86 -0.22
CA LEU A 28 12.42 4.43 0.69
C LEU A 28 12.88 2.99 0.40
N ALA A 29 11.93 2.13 0.06
CA ALA A 29 12.21 0.75 -0.30
C ALA A 29 12.90 0.64 -1.67
N ILE A 30 12.49 1.44 -2.66
CA ILE A 30 13.16 1.55 -3.97
C ILE A 30 14.60 2.05 -3.78
N ASP A 31 14.79 3.14 -3.04
CA ASP A 31 16.11 3.71 -2.74
C ASP A 31 17.02 2.61 -2.17
N GLU A 32 16.53 1.86 -1.17
CA GLU A 32 17.30 0.78 -0.55
C GLU A 32 17.61 -0.36 -1.52
N ALA A 33 16.65 -0.79 -2.33
CA ALA A 33 16.85 -1.86 -3.31
C ALA A 33 17.87 -1.47 -4.40
N LEU A 34 18.04 -0.18 -4.69
CA LEU A 34 18.97 0.33 -5.70
C LEU A 34 20.36 0.68 -5.14
N LYS A 35 20.54 0.79 -3.83
CA LYS A 35 21.83 1.17 -3.20
C LYS A 35 22.98 0.20 -3.48
N ASP A 36 22.69 -1.10 -3.52
CA ASP A 36 23.70 -2.17 -3.62
C ASP A 36 23.91 -2.68 -5.07
N GLN A 37 23.43 -1.96 -6.08
CA GLN A 37 23.46 -2.43 -7.47
C GLN A 37 24.45 -1.64 -8.31
N ASP A 38 25.53 -2.31 -8.75
CA ASP A 38 26.62 -1.67 -9.50
C ASP A 38 26.25 -1.28 -10.94
N SER A 39 25.26 -1.88 -11.60
CA SER A 39 24.87 -1.46 -12.97
C SER A 39 23.59 -2.08 -13.57
N ASN A 40 22.88 -2.99 -12.88
CA ASN A 40 21.71 -3.67 -13.47
C ASN A 40 20.39 -3.12 -12.91
N ASN A 41 19.68 -2.36 -13.75
CA ASN A 41 18.46 -1.63 -13.42
C ASN A 41 17.19 -2.50 -13.24
N ASP A 42 17.31 -3.83 -13.30
CA ASP A 42 16.15 -4.72 -13.38
C ASP A 42 15.73 -5.33 -12.03
N VAL A 43 16.44 -5.05 -10.93
CA VAL A 43 16.14 -5.64 -9.60
C VAL A 43 14.70 -5.39 -9.15
N ILE A 44 14.14 -4.21 -9.47
CA ILE A 44 12.77 -3.85 -9.08
C ILE A 44 11.75 -4.70 -9.84
N SER A 45 12.04 -5.04 -11.09
CA SER A 45 11.15 -5.85 -11.93
C SER A 45 10.99 -7.30 -11.47
N GLU A 46 11.91 -7.77 -10.63
CA GLU A 46 11.86 -9.09 -10.01
C GLU A 46 11.31 -9.05 -8.57
N CYS A 47 11.02 -7.86 -8.05
CA CYS A 47 10.59 -7.66 -6.68
C CYS A 47 9.07 -7.75 -6.51
N ASP A 48 8.68 -8.43 -5.44
CA ASP A 48 7.36 -8.27 -4.84
C ASP A 48 7.44 -7.23 -3.71
N LEU A 49 6.53 -6.26 -3.73
CA LEU A 49 6.37 -5.27 -2.65
C LEU A 49 5.22 -5.68 -1.74
N TYR A 50 5.46 -5.61 -0.43
CA TYR A 50 4.44 -5.77 0.61
C TYR A 50 4.32 -4.45 1.37
N VAL A 51 3.12 -3.88 1.41
CA VAL A 51 2.86 -2.58 2.06
C VAL A 51 1.57 -2.62 2.87
N THR A 52 1.49 -1.93 4.00
CA THR A 52 0.31 -1.98 4.88
C THR A 52 -0.90 -1.30 4.25
N VAL A 53 -0.70 -0.16 3.60
CA VAL A 53 -1.74 0.64 2.94
C VAL A 53 -1.47 0.64 1.43
N GLU A 54 -2.53 0.58 0.63
CA GLU A 54 -2.47 0.68 -0.83
C GLU A 54 -1.59 1.86 -1.29
N PRO A 55 -0.69 1.64 -2.27
CA PRO A 55 0.14 2.70 -2.81
C PRO A 55 -0.69 3.88 -3.29
N CYS A 56 -0.24 5.09 -2.96
CA CYS A 56 -0.90 6.28 -3.49
C CYS A 56 -0.68 6.44 -4.99
N VAL A 57 -1.44 7.29 -5.67
CA VAL A 57 -1.31 7.58 -7.11
C VAL A 57 0.15 7.81 -7.54
N MET A 58 0.91 8.59 -6.77
CA MET A 58 2.32 8.89 -7.04
C MET A 58 3.18 7.63 -6.95
N CYS A 59 3.05 6.85 -5.86
CA CYS A 59 3.85 5.64 -5.66
C CYS A 59 3.48 4.55 -6.66
N ALA A 60 2.18 4.39 -6.93
CA ALA A 60 1.68 3.46 -7.93
C ALA A 60 2.24 3.75 -9.34
N SER A 61 2.38 5.03 -9.70
CA SER A 61 2.99 5.45 -10.96
C SER A 61 4.48 5.17 -11.02
N ALA A 62 5.22 5.48 -9.95
CA ALA A 62 6.65 5.20 -9.87
C ALA A 62 6.94 3.69 -9.98
N LEU A 63 6.17 2.87 -9.27
CA LEU A 63 6.26 1.41 -9.34
C LEU A 63 5.98 0.86 -10.75
N ARG A 64 5.03 1.47 -11.48
CA ARG A 64 4.74 1.10 -12.87
C ARG A 64 5.92 1.38 -13.80
N GLN A 65 6.49 2.59 -13.70
CA GLN A 65 7.63 3.01 -14.52
C GLN A 65 8.88 2.14 -14.24
N LEU A 66 9.06 1.72 -12.98
CA LEU A 66 10.11 0.79 -12.57
C LEU A 66 9.76 -0.68 -12.82
N ARG A 67 8.61 -0.96 -13.43
CA ARG A 67 8.13 -2.28 -13.85
C ARG A 67 8.10 -3.31 -12.73
N ILE A 68 7.69 -2.92 -11.52
CA ILE A 68 7.63 -3.85 -10.40
C ILE A 68 6.81 -5.10 -10.74
N ARG A 69 7.21 -6.27 -10.23
CA ARG A 69 6.54 -7.54 -10.54
C ARG A 69 5.07 -7.53 -10.10
N ARG A 70 4.83 -7.20 -8.83
CA ARG A 70 3.51 -7.13 -8.21
C ARG A 70 3.57 -6.51 -6.82
N VAL A 71 2.42 -6.03 -6.36
CA VAL A 71 2.24 -5.40 -5.05
C VAL A 71 1.19 -6.16 -4.25
N PHE A 72 1.49 -6.41 -2.98
CA PHE A 72 0.55 -6.93 -1.99
C PHE A 72 0.31 -5.83 -0.97
N PHE A 73 -0.95 -5.58 -0.63
CA PHE A 73 -1.27 -4.57 0.38
C PHE A 73 -2.38 -4.99 1.34
N GLY A 74 -2.39 -4.37 2.52
CA GLY A 74 -3.38 -4.68 3.54
C GLY A 74 -4.72 -4.00 3.30
N CYS A 75 -4.77 -2.68 3.49
CA CYS A 75 -6.00 -1.91 3.34
C CYS A 75 -5.98 -0.91 2.19
N ALA A 76 -7.16 -0.62 1.68
CA ALA A 76 -7.40 0.45 0.71
C ALA A 76 -6.92 1.82 1.20
N ASN A 77 -6.55 2.68 0.26
CA ASN A 77 -6.25 4.09 0.50
C ASN A 77 -7.39 4.95 -0.05
N ASP A 78 -8.39 5.19 0.78
CA ASP A 78 -9.66 5.86 0.39
C ASP A 78 -9.48 7.28 -0.15
N ARG A 79 -8.34 7.93 0.10
CA ARG A 79 -8.09 9.32 -0.30
C ARG A 79 -7.20 9.44 -1.52
N PHE A 80 -6.20 8.57 -1.63
CA PHE A 80 -5.13 8.72 -2.59
C PHE A 80 -4.75 7.42 -3.30
N GLY A 81 -5.52 6.34 -3.16
CA GLY A 81 -5.19 5.01 -3.69
C GLY A 81 -5.04 4.99 -5.20
N GLY A 82 -3.88 4.49 -5.66
CA GLY A 82 -3.52 4.39 -7.07
C GLY A 82 -3.67 2.99 -7.66
N CYS A 83 -4.17 2.02 -6.90
CA CYS A 83 -4.27 0.62 -7.30
C CYS A 83 -5.71 0.09 -7.27
N GLY A 84 -6.71 1.00 -7.27
CA GLY A 84 -8.13 0.66 -7.38
C GLY A 84 -9.07 1.46 -6.48
N SER A 85 -8.62 1.98 -5.34
CA SER A 85 -9.56 2.67 -4.42
C SER A 85 -9.98 4.05 -4.89
N VAL A 86 -9.09 4.78 -5.57
CA VAL A 86 -9.41 6.09 -6.18
C VAL A 86 -9.14 6.06 -7.68
N LEU A 87 -7.94 5.65 -8.08
CA LEU A 87 -7.53 5.50 -9.48
C LEU A 87 -6.90 4.14 -9.73
N TRP A 88 -6.96 3.72 -10.99
CA TRP A 88 -6.26 2.55 -11.51
C TRP A 88 -5.00 2.99 -12.24
N ILE A 89 -3.91 3.22 -11.50
CA ILE A 89 -2.61 3.58 -12.09
C ILE A 89 -1.82 2.33 -12.47
N ASN A 90 -1.96 1.25 -11.71
CA ASN A 90 -1.28 -0.03 -11.96
C ASN A 90 -1.75 -0.75 -13.23
N GLN A 91 -2.93 -0.39 -13.75
CA GLN A 91 -3.53 -0.97 -14.96
C GLN A 91 -4.12 0.13 -15.86
N GLY A 92 -4.57 -0.23 -17.06
CA GLY A 92 -5.12 0.70 -18.03
C GLY A 92 -4.08 1.29 -18.99
N PRO A 93 -4.52 2.17 -19.89
CA PRO A 93 -3.68 2.70 -20.97
C PRO A 93 -2.50 3.51 -20.42
N GLY A 94 -1.31 3.24 -20.95
CA GLY A 94 -0.07 3.93 -20.57
C GLY A 94 1.13 3.38 -21.35
N PRO A 95 2.27 4.08 -21.35
CA PRO A 95 3.49 3.64 -22.03
C PRO A 95 4.16 2.45 -21.33
N ASP A 96 3.94 2.31 -20.01
CA ASP A 96 4.54 1.28 -19.18
C ASP A 96 3.59 0.09 -18.98
N PRO A 97 4.13 -1.14 -18.85
CA PRO A 97 3.32 -2.34 -18.63
C PRO A 97 2.54 -2.26 -17.30
N GLU A 98 1.41 -2.96 -17.26
CA GLU A 98 0.61 -3.10 -16.04
C GLU A 98 1.31 -4.01 -15.02
N TYR A 99 0.97 -3.87 -13.75
CA TYR A 99 1.37 -4.80 -12.70
C TYR A 99 0.20 -5.17 -11.80
N LYS A 100 0.29 -6.36 -11.20
CA LYS A 100 -0.77 -6.92 -10.37
C LYS A 100 -0.71 -6.35 -8.95
N CYS A 101 -1.88 -6.07 -8.40
CA CYS A 101 -2.06 -5.57 -7.05
C CYS A 101 -3.05 -6.46 -6.30
N TYR A 102 -2.63 -6.97 -5.14
CA TYR A 102 -3.38 -7.94 -4.35
C TYR A 102 -3.68 -7.36 -2.95
N PRO A 103 -4.94 -6.94 -2.68
CA PRO A 103 -5.33 -6.37 -1.39
C PRO A 103 -5.59 -7.43 -0.32
N GLY A 104 -5.81 -7.02 0.93
CA GLY A 104 -6.44 -7.87 1.95
C GLY A 104 -5.50 -8.52 2.95
N PHE A 105 -4.18 -8.40 2.78
CA PHE A 105 -3.20 -9.04 3.67
C PHE A 105 -3.03 -8.27 4.98
N TYR A 106 -3.44 -8.86 6.12
CA TYR A 106 -3.49 -8.15 7.42
C TYR A 106 -4.32 -6.86 7.34
N ARG A 107 -5.44 -6.92 6.60
CA ARG A 107 -6.28 -5.75 6.31
C ARG A 107 -6.84 -5.11 7.58
N GLU A 108 -7.28 -5.92 8.53
CA GLU A 108 -7.89 -5.38 9.75
C GLU A 108 -6.87 -4.64 10.59
N GLU A 109 -5.68 -5.21 10.74
CA GLU A 109 -4.56 -4.63 11.43
C GLU A 109 -4.10 -3.32 10.76
N ALA A 110 -3.99 -3.31 9.42
CA ALA A 110 -3.64 -2.13 8.66
C ALA A 110 -4.67 -0.99 8.83
N ILE A 111 -5.98 -1.29 8.75
CA ILE A 111 -7.05 -0.32 8.99
C ILE A 111 -6.94 0.24 10.42
N MET A 112 -6.74 -0.63 11.40
CA MET A 112 -6.66 -0.21 12.80
C MET A 112 -5.43 0.65 13.06
N LEU A 113 -4.28 0.33 12.46
CA LEU A 113 -3.06 1.15 12.54
C LEU A 113 -3.30 2.54 11.95
N LEU A 114 -3.90 2.61 10.76
CA LEU A 114 -4.19 3.87 10.07
C LEU A 114 -5.22 4.72 10.84
N ARG A 115 -6.28 4.11 11.38
CA ARG A 115 -7.28 4.81 12.20
C ARG A 115 -6.67 5.37 13.47
N LYS A 116 -5.80 4.60 14.16
CA LYS A 116 -5.07 5.08 15.34
C LYS A 116 -4.20 6.29 15.02
N PHE A 117 -3.48 6.28 13.90
CA PHE A 117 -2.67 7.41 13.45
C PHE A 117 -3.49 8.69 13.25
N TYR A 118 -4.71 8.61 12.69
CA TYR A 118 -5.55 9.79 12.46
C TYR A 118 -6.28 10.34 13.70
N VAL A 119 -6.38 9.54 14.76
CA VAL A 119 -6.93 9.96 16.06
C VAL A 119 -5.86 10.62 16.92
N GLN A 120 -4.58 10.26 16.73
CA GLN A 120 -3.46 10.92 17.40
C GLN A 120 -3.36 12.41 17.00
N GLU A 121 -2.97 13.26 17.95
CA GLU A 121 -2.69 14.66 17.69
C GLU A 121 -1.34 14.83 16.98
N ASN A 122 -1.29 15.76 16.04
CA ASN A 122 -0.02 16.18 15.46
C ASN A 122 0.60 17.22 16.40
N GLU A 123 1.49 16.77 17.28
CA GLU A 123 2.22 17.63 18.23
C GLU A 123 3.05 18.72 17.54
N LYS A 124 3.36 18.54 16.24
CA LYS A 124 4.12 19.51 15.44
C LYS A 124 3.24 20.54 14.72
N ALA A 125 1.91 20.51 14.89
CA ALA A 125 1.03 21.50 14.27
C ALA A 125 1.25 22.89 14.89
N PRO A 126 1.51 23.95 14.09
CA PRO A 126 1.77 25.30 14.62
C PRO A 126 0.63 25.86 15.48
N VAL A 127 -0.60 25.43 15.16
CA VAL A 127 -1.79 25.68 15.96
C VAL A 127 -2.46 24.34 16.19
N PRO A 128 -2.55 23.84 17.44
CA PRO A 128 -3.27 22.63 17.75
C PRO A 128 -4.75 22.85 17.45
N HIS A 129 -5.25 22.28 16.35
CA HIS A 129 -6.69 22.15 16.17
C HIS A 129 -7.16 21.01 17.05
N THR A 130 -7.88 21.32 18.12
CA THR A 130 -8.64 20.33 18.90
C THR A 130 -9.66 19.71 17.96
N LYS A 131 -9.30 18.59 17.33
CA LYS A 131 -10.23 17.86 16.48
C LYS A 131 -11.30 17.32 17.42
N LYS A 132 -12.56 17.73 17.20
CA LYS A 132 -13.74 17.14 17.85
C LYS A 132 -13.52 15.63 17.99
N VAL A 133 -13.70 15.09 19.21
CA VAL A 133 -13.42 13.70 19.60
C VAL A 133 -13.62 12.74 18.42
N ARG A 134 -12.52 12.32 17.79
CA ARG A 134 -12.56 11.33 16.72
C ARG A 134 -12.63 9.98 17.39
N GLU A 135 -13.83 9.43 17.51
CA GLU A 135 -14.02 8.08 18.03
C GLU A 135 -13.40 7.06 17.08
N LEU A 136 -12.62 6.14 17.65
CA LEU A 136 -12.03 5.04 16.89
C LEU A 136 -13.16 4.07 16.50
N LYS A 137 -13.46 4.01 15.21
CA LYS A 137 -14.39 3.02 14.67
C LYS A 137 -13.69 1.66 14.62
N TYR A 138 -14.38 0.62 15.06
CA TYR A 138 -13.91 -0.77 14.99
C TYR A 138 -14.65 -1.60 13.93
N ASN A 139 -15.74 -1.08 13.37
CA ASN A 139 -16.41 -1.74 12.25
C ASN A 139 -15.51 -1.68 11.01
N ILE A 140 -15.26 -2.84 10.43
CA ILE A 140 -14.47 -2.99 9.21
C ILE A 140 -15.40 -3.61 8.17
N GLU A 141 -15.69 -2.83 7.13
CA GLU A 141 -16.56 -3.27 6.04
C GLU A 141 -15.90 -4.39 5.25
N THR A 142 -16.71 -5.25 4.63
CA THR A 142 -16.20 -6.27 3.71
C THR A 142 -15.65 -5.61 2.45
N MET A 143 -14.65 -6.24 1.84
CA MET A 143 -14.02 -5.76 0.61
C MET A 143 -14.35 -6.71 -0.53
N SER A 144 -14.66 -6.16 -1.70
CA SER A 144 -14.81 -6.97 -2.91
C SER A 144 -13.46 -7.22 -3.58
N TYR A 145 -13.12 -8.50 -3.78
CA TYR A 145 -11.87 -8.90 -4.43
C TYR A 145 -12.00 -8.93 -5.96
N LYS A 146 -13.22 -8.97 -6.50
CA LYS A 146 -13.51 -8.99 -7.94
C LYS A 146 -13.00 -7.76 -8.69
N HIS A 147 -12.80 -6.66 -7.98
CA HIS A 147 -12.23 -5.44 -8.59
C HIS A 147 -10.73 -5.57 -8.84
N TYR A 148 -10.02 -6.40 -8.07
CA TYR A 148 -8.56 -6.51 -8.08
C TYR A 148 -8.08 -7.79 -8.76
N VAL A 149 -8.87 -8.86 -8.70
CA VAL A 149 -8.54 -10.19 -9.19
C VAL A 149 -9.56 -10.62 -10.23
N GLN A 150 -9.10 -11.03 -11.41
CA GLN A 150 -9.98 -11.22 -12.58
C GLN A 150 -10.63 -12.60 -12.63
N SER A 151 -10.07 -13.58 -11.91
CA SER A 151 -10.57 -14.96 -11.94
C SER A 151 -10.46 -15.64 -10.58
N LEU A 152 -11.33 -16.62 -10.34
CA LEU A 152 -11.27 -17.46 -9.14
C LEU A 152 -9.96 -18.26 -9.07
N GLU A 153 -9.42 -18.66 -10.22
CA GLU A 153 -8.14 -19.39 -10.30
C GLU A 153 -6.98 -18.52 -9.79
N GLU A 154 -6.89 -17.27 -10.26
CA GLU A 154 -5.91 -16.29 -9.78
C GLU A 154 -6.09 -16.03 -8.28
N PHE A 155 -7.34 -15.91 -7.82
CA PHE A 155 -7.62 -15.73 -6.39
C PHE A 155 -7.11 -16.92 -5.56
N ILE A 156 -7.41 -18.15 -5.97
CA ILE A 156 -6.97 -19.35 -5.26
C ILE A 156 -5.44 -19.45 -5.25
N GLN A 157 -4.78 -19.08 -6.34
CA GLN A 157 -3.32 -19.07 -6.42
C GLN A 157 -2.67 -18.09 -5.44
N VAL A 158 -3.29 -16.94 -5.22
CA VAL A 158 -2.74 -15.86 -4.37
C VAL A 158 -3.15 -16.00 -2.91
N TYR A 159 -4.41 -16.32 -2.64
CA TYR A 159 -5.01 -16.29 -1.30
C TYR A 159 -5.26 -17.68 -0.72
N GLY A 160 -5.04 -18.76 -1.49
CA GLY A 160 -5.31 -20.11 -1.05
C GLY A 160 -6.74 -20.58 -1.33
N LYS A 161 -6.89 -21.90 -1.50
CA LYS A 161 -8.15 -22.55 -1.85
C LYS A 161 -9.19 -22.47 -0.72
N GLU A 162 -8.73 -22.43 0.51
CA GLU A 162 -9.53 -22.26 1.73
C GLU A 162 -10.31 -20.94 1.73
N ASN A 163 -9.80 -19.91 1.05
CA ASN A 163 -10.40 -18.58 1.02
C ASN A 163 -11.34 -18.36 -0.17
N LYS A 164 -11.54 -19.36 -1.03
CA LYS A 164 -12.32 -19.23 -2.28
C LYS A 164 -13.74 -18.68 -2.09
N GLU A 165 -14.38 -19.00 -0.96
CA GLU A 165 -15.74 -18.56 -0.64
C GLU A 165 -15.81 -17.04 -0.46
N ILE A 166 -14.71 -16.41 -0.02
CA ILE A 166 -14.61 -14.95 0.08
C ILE A 166 -14.77 -14.34 -1.31
N TYR A 167 -14.08 -14.89 -2.33
CA TYR A 167 -14.18 -14.38 -3.70
C TYR A 167 -15.56 -14.61 -4.32
N ILE A 168 -16.15 -15.80 -4.13
CA ILE A 168 -17.47 -16.15 -4.68
C ILE A 168 -18.55 -15.22 -4.13
N ASN A 169 -18.52 -14.97 -2.82
CA ASN A 169 -19.50 -14.15 -2.11
C ASN A 169 -19.19 -12.64 -2.15
N SER A 170 -18.08 -12.22 -2.77
CA SER A 170 -17.66 -10.82 -2.90
C SER A 170 -18.30 -10.04 -4.03
#